data_AF-A0A3D3K3R6-F1
#
_entry.id   AF-A0A3D3K3R6-F1
#
_cell.length_a   1.000
_cell.length_b   1.000
_cell.length_c   1.000
_cell.angle_alpha   90.00
_cell.angle_beta   90.00
_cell.angle_gamma   90.00
#
_symmetry.space_group_name_H-M   'P 1'
#
loop_
_entity.id
_entity.type
_entity.pdbx_description
1 polymer ?
#
loop_
_entity_poly.entity_id
_entity_poly.type
_entity_poly.pdbx_seq_one_letter_code
_entity_poly.pdbx_strand_id
1 'polypeptide(L)' 'MSELYERFLRCGAVSTDTRSIAPGSLFFALRGASFDGNRFAAEALDRGAACAVVDDPSAAVAGRTILVDDT' A
#
# COMPACT_ATOMS: atom_id res chain seq x y z
N MET A 1 -3.19 8.19 18.03
CA MET A 1 -3.19 8.34 16.57
C MET A 1 -3.19 6.96 15.94
N SER A 2 -3.90 6.73 14.84
CA SER A 2 -3.81 5.45 14.12
C SER A 2 -2.46 5.34 13.40
N GLU A 3 -1.86 4.14 13.37
CA GLU A 3 -0.58 3.89 12.69
C GLU A 3 -0.61 4.30 11.22
N LEU A 4 -1.74 4.06 10.55
CA LEU A 4 -1.99 4.49 9.18
C LEU A 4 -1.86 6.00 9.02
N TYR A 5 -2.42 6.79 9.94
CA TYR A 5 -2.35 8.25 9.86
C TYR A 5 -0.92 8.76 10.03
N GLU A 6 -0.12 8.18 10.92
CA GLU A 6 1.28 8.56 11.04
C GLU A 6 2.11 8.20 9.80
N ARG A 7 1.82 7.04 9.18
CA ARG A 7 2.48 6.61 7.94
C ARG A 7 2.07 7.51 6.78
N PHE A 8 0.80 7.87 6.69
CA PHE A 8 0.30 8.85 5.74
C PHE A 8 0.98 10.21 5.92
N LEU A 9 1.09 10.74 7.14
CA LEU A 9 1.80 12.01 7.38
C LEU A 9 3.30 11.97 7.02
N ARG A 10 3.93 10.79 7.09
CA ARG A 10 5.31 10.59 6.66
C ARG A 10 5.47 10.45 5.14
N CYS A 11 4.40 10.11 4.43
CA CYS A 11 4.40 9.94 2.98
C CYS A 11 3.79 11.18 2.31
N GLY A 12 4.54 11.88 1.46
CA GLY A 12 4.03 13.08 0.77
C GLY A 12 3.05 12.79 -0.37
N ALA A 13 2.87 11.51 -0.74
CA ALA A 13 2.06 11.10 -1.87
C ALA A 13 1.39 9.75 -1.60
N VAL A 14 0.23 9.55 -2.22
CA VAL A 14 -0.52 8.29 -2.23
C VAL A 14 -0.65 7.81 -3.67
N SER A 15 -0.49 6.50 -3.88
CA SER A 15 -0.75 5.86 -5.17
C SER A 15 -1.64 4.64 -4.98
N THR A 16 -2.52 4.38 -5.93
CA THR A 16 -3.35 3.17 -6.00
C THR A 16 -2.99 2.31 -7.22
N ASP A 17 -2.04 2.78 -8.04
CA ASP A 17 -1.61 2.11 -9.26
C ASP A 17 -0.08 1.94 -9.22
N THR A 18 0.37 0.69 -9.33
CA THR A 18 1.80 0.35 -9.30
C THR A 18 2.58 0.92 -10.48
N ARG A 19 1.90 1.28 -11.57
CA ARG A 19 2.52 1.91 -12.75
C ARG A 19 2.93 3.35 -12.50
N SER A 20 2.38 4.00 -11.47
CA SER A 20 2.59 5.42 -11.15
C SER A 20 3.19 5.63 -9.75
N ILE A 21 3.89 4.64 -9.20
CA ILE A 21 4.51 4.73 -7.87
C ILE A 21 5.57 5.83 -7.87
N ALA A 22 5.39 6.78 -6.95
CA ALA A 22 6.42 7.74 -6.60
C ALA A 22 7.29 7.17 -5.44
N PRO A 23 8.61 7.37 -5.46
CA PRO A 23 9.46 7.02 -4.33
C PRO A 23 8.97 7.67 -3.03
N GLY A 24 8.86 6.90 -1.96
CA GLY A 24 8.35 7.36 -0.67
C GLY A 24 6.83 7.51 -0.59
N SER A 25 6.09 7.10 -1.64
CA SER A 25 4.62 7.12 -1.61
C SER A 25 4.02 5.98 -0.80
N LEU A 26 2.78 6.18 -0.36
CA LEU A 26 1.95 5.17 0.26
C LEU A 26 1.10 4.49 -0.82
N PHE A 27 1.25 3.18 -1.01
CA PHE A 27 0.44 2.42 -1.95
C PHE A 27 -0.85 1.93 -1.26
N PHE A 28 -2.01 2.09 -1.89
CA PHE A 28 -3.27 1.50 -1.44
C PHE A 28 -3.70 0.40 -2.40
N ALA A 29 -3.75 -0.83 -1.88
CA ALA A 29 -4.15 -2.01 -2.60
C ALA A 29 -5.68 -2.11 -2.72
N LEU A 30 -6.27 -1.28 -3.58
CA LEU A 30 -7.72 -1.32 -3.79
C LEU A 30 -8.15 -2.62 -4.48
N ARG A 31 -9.25 -3.20 -4.01
CA ARG A 31 -9.87 -4.40 -4.59
C ARG A 31 -11.18 -4.03 -5.29
N GLY A 32 -11.27 -4.38 -6.57
CA GLY A 32 -12.45 -4.21 -7.41
C GLY A 32 -12.99 -5.54 -7.93
N ALA A 33 -14.07 -5.51 -8.71
CA ALA A 33 -14.72 -6.72 -9.23
C ALA A 33 -13.82 -7.59 -10.11
N SER A 34 -12.86 -6.99 -10.82
CA SER A 34 -11.95 -7.68 -11.75
C SER A 34 -10.47 -7.45 -11.44
N PHE A 35 -10.16 -6.70 -10.38
CA PHE A 35 -8.80 -6.25 -10.07
C PHE A 35 -8.53 -6.39 -8.59
N ASP A 36 -7.35 -6.87 -8.25
CA ASP A 36 -6.93 -7.05 -6.87
C ASP A 36 -5.56 -6.39 -6.68
N GLY A 37 -5.58 -5.21 -6.04
CA GLY A 37 -4.39 -4.42 -5.75
C GLY A 37 -3.41 -5.13 -4.81
N ASN A 38 -3.87 -6.08 -3.98
CA ASN A 38 -3.04 -6.77 -3.00
C ASN A 38 -1.94 -7.58 -3.68
N ARG A 39 -2.24 -8.13 -4.85
CA ARG A 39 -1.30 -8.86 -5.69
C ARG A 39 -0.11 -8.01 -6.14
N PHE A 40 -0.24 -6.69 -6.10
CA PHE A 40 0.77 -5.73 -6.53
C PHE A 40 1.43 -5.01 -5.35
N ALA A 41 1.09 -5.33 -4.09
CA ALA A 41 1.68 -4.69 -2.92
C ALA A 41 3.22 -4.86 -2.88
N ALA A 42 3.72 -6.05 -3.16
CA ALA A 42 5.15 -6.33 -3.25
C ALA A 42 5.82 -5.52 -4.38
N GLU A 43 5.17 -5.44 -5.56
CA GLU A 43 5.69 -4.67 -6.68
C GLU A 43 5.73 -3.16 -6.36
N ALA A 44 4.71 -2.63 -5.69
CA ALA A 44 4.67 -1.23 -5.27
C ALA A 44 5.85 -0.89 -4.36
N LEU A 45 6.12 -1.78 -3.40
CA LEU A 45 7.24 -1.67 -2.47
C LEU A 45 8.59 -1.74 -3.19
N ASP A 46 8.75 -2.60 -4.18
CA ASP A 46 9.97 -2.71 -4.98
C ASP A 46 10.19 -1.50 -5.89
N ARG A 47 9.12 -0.87 -6.36
CA ARG A 47 9.14 0.40 -7.13
C ARG A 47 9.44 1.63 -6.28
N GLY A 48 9.57 1.48 -4.96
CA GLY A 48 9.98 2.55 -4.05
C GLY A 48 8.85 3.14 -3.21
N ALA A 49 7.67 2.50 -3.15
CA ALA A 49 6.67 2.85 -2.14
C ALA A 49 7.29 2.65 -0.74
N ALA A 50 7.08 3.64 0.14
CA ALA A 50 7.54 3.55 1.53
C ALA A 50 6.74 2.49 2.29
N CYS A 51 5.46 2.37 1.97
CA CYS A 51 4.55 1.45 2.63
C CYS A 51 3.38 1.09 1.70
N ALA A 52 2.77 -0.07 1.91
CA ALA A 52 1.57 -0.51 1.21
C ALA A 52 0.45 -0.83 2.21
N VAL A 53 -0.76 -0.34 1.96
CA VAL A 53 -1.97 -0.63 2.72
C VAL A 53 -2.70 -1.76 2.00
N VAL A 54 -2.94 -2.86 2.71
CA VAL A 54 -3.52 -4.10 2.17
C VAL A 54 -4.65 -4.57 3.09
N ASP A 55 -5.70 -5.16 2.51
CA ASP A 55 -6.78 -5.84 3.26
C ASP A 55 -6.58 -7.36 3.30
N ASP A 56 -5.67 -7.91 2.47
CA ASP A 56 -5.35 -9.33 2.43
C ASP A 56 -4.07 -9.65 3.23
N PRO A 57 -4.13 -10.49 4.28
CA PRO A 57 -2.97 -10.91 5.06
C PRO A 57 -1.89 -11.62 4.23
N SER A 58 -2.26 -12.26 3.12
CA SER A 58 -1.32 -12.95 2.22
C SER A 58 -0.43 -11.99 1.44
N ALA A 59 -0.86 -10.73 1.28
CA ALA A 59 -0.09 -9.67 0.66
C ALA A 59 0.75 -8.85 1.66
N ALA A 60 0.66 -9.16 2.96
CA ALA A 60 1.39 -8.45 3.99
C ALA A 60 2.90 -8.73 3.91
N VAL A 61 3.70 -7.66 3.89
CA VAL A 61 5.16 -7.69 3.97
C VAL A 61 5.57 -7.10 5.31
N ALA A 62 6.17 -7.92 6.15
CA ALA A 62 6.57 -7.54 7.52
C ALA A 62 7.35 -6.22 7.55
N GLY A 63 6.85 -5.24 8.32
CA GLY A 63 7.46 -3.93 8.50
C GLY A 63 7.32 -2.97 7.31
N ARG A 64 6.71 -3.39 6.21
CA ARG A 64 6.50 -2.56 4.99
C ARG A 64 5.04 -2.45 4.57
N THR A 65 4.13 -3.23 5.14
CA THR A 65 2.68 -3.13 4.90
C THR A 65 1.89 -2.78 6.15
N ILE A 66 0.74 -2.16 5.96
CA ILE A 66 -0.29 -1.96 6.98
C ILE A 66 -1.48 -2.82 6.58
N LEU A 67 -1.80 -3.80 7.42
CA LEU A 67 -3.00 -4.61 7.25
C LEU A 67 -4.20 -3.86 7.84
N VAL A 68 -5.25 -3.70 7.05
CA VAL A 68 -6.53 -3.10 7.46
C VAL A 68 -7.66 -4.10 7.22
N ASP A 69 -8.82 -3.85 7.83
CA ASP A 69 -9.99 -4.72 7.63
C ASP A 69 -10.64 -4.52 6.24
N ASP A 70 -10.52 -3.32 5.67
CA ASP A 70 -11.06 -2.95 4.35
C ASP A 70 -10.26 -1.77 3.77
N THR A 71 -9.91 -1.84 2.48
CA THR A 71 -9.10 -0.84 1.74
C THR A 71 -9.90 -0.04 0.73
#